data_AF-A0A7C2U5G8-F1
#
_entry.id   AF-A0A7C2U5G8-F1
#
_cell.length_a   1.000
_cell.length_b   1.000
_cell.length_c   1.000
_cell.angle_alpha   90.00
_cell.angle_beta   90.00
_cell.angle_gamma   90.00
#
_symmetry.space_group_name_H-M   'P 1'
#
loop_
_entity.id
_entity.type
_entity.pdbx_description
1 polymer ?
#
loop_
_entity_poly.entity_id
_entity_poly.type
_entity_poly.pdbx_seq_one_letter_code
_entity_poly.pdbx_strand_id
1 'polypeptide(L)'
;MLELTPQQVRVVEKLVEHGFQVVAFPLYASRVGVCKGECAALLEPVPGGGMRVLGEAFFLVAGNPSVRVKRGGRQVFVWKKEEVPVTPERERALAEFALELSAHLLAHA
;
A
#
# COMPACT_ATOMS: atom_id res chain seq x y z
N MET A 1 -4.92 6.29 -19.28
CA MET A 1 -5.07 7.23 -18.16
C MET A 1 -5.89 6.50 -17.10
N LEU A 2 -5.49 6.50 -15.84
CA LEU A 2 -6.33 5.88 -14.79
C LEU A 2 -7.52 6.81 -14.55
N GLU A 3 -8.68 6.47 -15.12
CA GLU A 3 -9.92 7.21 -14.91
C GLU A 3 -10.68 6.57 -13.76
N LEU A 4 -10.60 7.19 -12.59
CA LEU A 4 -11.35 6.77 -11.40
C LEU A 4 -12.77 7.33 -11.48
N THR A 5 -13.75 6.54 -11.04
CA THR A 5 -15.12 7.04 -10.88
C THR A 5 -15.20 8.03 -9.72
N PRO A 6 -16.21 8.92 -9.68
CA PRO A 6 -16.39 9.86 -8.56
C PRO A 6 -16.45 9.18 -7.19
N GLN A 7 -17.02 7.97 -7.12
CA GLN A 7 -17.05 7.18 -5.89
C GLN A 7 -15.63 6.72 -5.50
N GLN A 8 -14.83 6.24 -6.46
CA GLN A 8 -13.44 5.84 -6.21
C GLN A 8 -12.58 7.03 -5.77
N VAL A 9 -12.77 8.20 -6.37
CA VAL A 9 -12.08 9.43 -5.96
C VAL A 9 -12.40 9.76 -4.49
N ARG A 10 -13.67 9.69 -4.08
CA ARG A 10 -14.07 9.93 -2.68
C ARG A 10 -13.40 8.96 -1.71
N VAL A 11 -13.24 7.69 -2.08
CA VAL A 11 -12.52 6.71 -1.25
C VAL A 11 -11.06 7.14 -1.06
N VAL A 12 -10.39 7.58 -2.13
CA VAL A 12 -9.01 8.10 -2.05
C VAL A 12 -8.93 9.34 -1.17
N GLU A 13 -9.83 10.30 -1.36
CA GLU A 13 -9.87 11.52 -0.57
C GLU A 13 -10.03 11.21 0.92
N LYS A 14 -10.93 10.28 1.26
CA LYS A 14 -11.11 9.81 2.65
C LYS A 14 -9.85 9.19 3.22
N LEU A 15 -9.14 8.35 2.45
CA LEU A 15 -7.86 7.81 2.89
C LEU A 15 -6.87 8.95 3.17
N VAL A 16 -6.83 9.99 2.34
CA VAL A 16 -5.98 11.16 2.59
C VAL A 16 -6.35 11.90 3.87
N GLU A 17 -7.64 12.08 4.16
CA GLU A 17 -8.13 12.66 5.42
C GLU A 17 -7.68 11.85 6.66
N HIS A 18 -7.51 10.52 6.51
CA HIS A 18 -7.01 9.63 7.56
C HIS A 18 -5.48 9.51 7.63
N GLY A 19 -4.76 10.35 6.87
CA GLY A 19 -3.30 10.45 6.90
C GLY A 19 -2.58 9.48 5.96
N PHE A 20 -3.29 8.84 5.04
CA PHE A 20 -2.66 8.14 3.92
C PHE A 20 -2.20 9.17 2.87
N GLN A 21 -1.13 8.84 2.16
CA GLN A 21 -0.62 9.63 1.05
C GLN A 21 -0.79 8.83 -0.23
N VAL A 22 -1.28 9.49 -1.28
CA VAL A 22 -1.43 8.85 -2.60
C VAL A 22 -0.11 8.97 -3.34
N VAL A 23 0.42 7.83 -3.75
CA VAL A 23 1.68 7.73 -4.49
C VAL A 23 1.45 6.99 -5.80
N ALA A 24 1.90 7.58 -6.90
CA ALA A 24 1.90 6.93 -8.20
C ALA A 24 3.17 6.10 -8.34
N PHE A 25 3.03 4.80 -8.51
CA PHE A 25 4.16 3.93 -8.84
C PHE A 25 4.24 3.77 -10.36
N PRO A 26 5.32 4.21 -11.03
CA PRO A 26 5.41 4.20 -12.50
C PRO A 26 5.23 2.80 -13.11
N LEU A 27 5.69 1.76 -12.41
CA LEU A 27 5.55 0.35 -12.80
C LEU A 27 4.10 -0.16 -12.73
N TYR A 28 3.23 0.58 -12.04
CA TYR A 28 1.83 0.25 -11.80
C TYR A 28 0.92 1.42 -12.21
N ALA A 29 1.16 1.98 -13.41
CA ALA A 29 0.47 3.19 -13.91
C ALA A 29 -1.07 3.12 -13.93
N SER A 30 -1.65 1.92 -13.92
CA SER A 30 -3.10 1.70 -13.85
C SER A 30 -3.62 1.48 -12.42
N ARG A 31 -2.86 1.86 -11.39
CA ARG A 31 -3.17 1.56 -9.98
C ARG A 31 -2.90 2.78 -9.10
N VAL A 32 -3.61 2.84 -7.98
CA VAL A 32 -3.43 3.90 -6.98
C VAL A 32 -2.56 3.35 -5.87
N GLY A 33 -1.34 3.84 -5.73
CA GLY A 33 -0.53 3.54 -4.55
C GLY A 33 -1.00 4.40 -3.39
N VAL A 34 -1.07 3.80 -2.20
CA VAL A 34 -1.28 4.51 -0.95
C VAL A 34 -0.17 4.17 0.02
N CYS A 35 0.36 5.16 0.73
CA CYS A 35 1.39 4.97 1.73
C CYS A 35 1.09 5.75 3.01
N LYS A 36 1.54 5.23 4.15
CA LYS A 36 1.46 5.89 5.45
C LYS A 36 2.76 5.60 6.18
N GLY A 37 3.60 6.62 6.30
CA GLY A 37 4.99 6.45 6.76
C GLY A 37 5.77 5.54 5.81
N GLU A 38 6.36 4.47 6.34
CA GLU A 38 7.12 3.50 5.56
C GLU A 38 6.27 2.32 5.06
N CYS A 39 4.96 2.28 5.33
CA CYS A 39 4.06 1.23 4.84
C CYS A 39 3.33 1.70 3.58
N ALA A 40 3.15 0.80 2.62
CA ALA A 40 2.44 1.09 1.38
C ALA A 40 1.61 -0.10 0.88
N ALA A 41 0.60 0.19 0.08
CA ALA A 41 -0.21 -0.78 -0.62
C ALA A 41 -0.61 -0.25 -2.00
N LEU A 42 -0.95 -1.18 -2.89
CA LEU A 42 -1.54 -0.86 -4.18
C LEU A 42 -3.04 -1.08 -4.10
N LEU A 43 -3.80 -0.09 -4.55
CA LEU A 43 -5.24 -0.17 -4.73
C LEU A 43 -5.56 -0.32 -6.20
N GLU A 44 -6.46 -1.26 -6.49
CA GLU A 44 -7.01 -1.47 -7.80
C GLU A 44 -8.48 -1.03 -7.80
N PRO A 45 -8.88 -0.12 -8.71
CA PRO A 45 -10.29 0.24 -8.87
C PRO A 45 -11.09 -0.98 -9.36
N VAL A 46 -12.19 -1.29 -8.69
CA VAL A 46 -13.04 -2.45 -9.05
C VAL A 46 -14.11 -2.01 -10.05
N PRO A 47 -14.34 -2.78 -11.14
CA PRO A 47 -15.46 -2.54 -12.05
C PRO A 47 -16.79 -2.66 -11.30
N GLY A 48 -17.60 -1.60 -11.31
CA GLY A 48 -18.87 -1.53 -10.55
C GLY A 48 -18.83 -0.65 -9.30
N GLY A 49 -17.66 -0.11 -8.94
CA GLY A 49 -17.52 0.84 -7.82
C GLY A 49 -16.53 0.35 -6.76
N GLY A 50 -15.97 1.28 -5.99
CA GLY A 50 -15.04 0.98 -4.91
C GLY A 50 -13.61 0.63 -5.35
N MET A 51 -12.81 0.26 -4.36
CA MET A 51 -11.37 0.04 -4.43
C MET A 51 -11.01 -1.22 -3.67
N ARG A 52 -10.10 -2.03 -4.19
CA ARG A 52 -9.57 -3.21 -3.49
C ARG A 52 -8.07 -3.11 -3.32
N VAL A 53 -7.55 -3.67 -2.22
CA VAL A 53 -6.11 -3.86 -2.07
C VAL A 53 -5.65 -4.96 -3.04
N LEU A 54 -4.62 -4.65 -3.83
CA LEU A 54 -3.97 -5.60 -4.71
C LEU A 54 -2.76 -6.21 -4.01
N GLY A 55 -2.84 -7.51 -3.75
CA GLY A 55 -1.79 -8.25 -3.06
C GLY A 55 -1.72 -7.86 -1.58
N GLU A 56 -0.53 -7.97 -1.01
CA GLU A 56 -0.26 -7.63 0.38
C GLU A 56 0.34 -6.22 0.49
N ALA A 57 0.15 -5.57 1.63
CA ALA A 57 0.88 -4.36 1.95
C ALA A 57 2.39 -4.66 1.99
N PHE A 58 3.20 -3.69 1.58
CA PHE A 58 4.65 -3.79 1.55
C PHE A 58 5.29 -2.59 2.24
N PHE A 59 6.53 -2.79 2.66
CA PHE A 59 7.32 -1.71 3.24
C PHE A 59 8.01 -0.91 2.13
N LEU A 60 8.20 0.38 2.33
CA LEU A 60 8.98 1.23 1.47
C LEU A 60 10.43 1.20 1.93
N VAL A 61 11.32 0.73 1.06
CA VAL A 61 12.77 0.81 1.29
C VAL A 61 13.29 1.98 0.47
N ALA A 62 13.83 3.00 1.14
CA ALA A 62 14.22 4.27 0.52
C ALA A 62 13.11 4.88 -0.36
N GLY A 63 11.85 4.80 0.11
CA GLY A 63 10.69 5.34 -0.61
C GLY A 63 10.20 4.50 -1.81
N ASN A 64 10.74 3.30 -2.00
CA ASN A 64 10.39 2.43 -3.13
C ASN A 64 9.71 1.13 -2.67
N PRO A 65 8.81 0.54 -3.49
CA PRO A 65 8.16 -0.74 -3.20
C PRO A 65 9.17 -1.84 -2.97
N SER A 66 9.24 -2.38 -1.76
CA SER A 66 10.13 -3.50 -1.46
C SER A 66 9.40 -4.84 -1.59
N VAL A 67 10.19 -5.90 -1.76
CA VAL A 67 9.71 -7.28 -1.66
C VAL A 67 10.22 -7.91 -0.38
N ARG A 68 9.37 -8.67 0.30
CA ARG A 68 9.77 -9.47 1.46
C ARG A 68 10.45 -10.75 0.99
N VAL A 69 11.70 -10.97 1.39
CA VAL A 69 12.45 -12.19 1.06
C VAL A 69 13.10 -12.79 2.30
N LYS A 70 13.30 -14.10 2.30
CA LYS A 70 14.05 -14.80 3.35
C LYS A 70 15.51 -14.93 2.94
N ARG A 71 16.43 -14.30 3.67
CA ARG A 71 17.89 -14.43 3.46
C ARG A 71 18.55 -14.93 4.73
N GLY A 72 19.28 -16.05 4.66
CA GLY A 72 20.07 -16.55 5.79
C GLY A 72 19.28 -16.78 7.08
N GLY A 73 18.01 -17.19 6.97
CA GLY A 73 17.13 -17.44 8.12
C GLY A 73 16.34 -16.24 8.64
N ARG A 74 16.65 -15.01 8.21
CA ARG A 74 15.91 -13.78 8.55
C ARG A 74 15.04 -13.28 7.39
N GLN A 75 13.93 -12.63 7.70
CA GLN A 75 13.13 -11.92 6.70
C GLN A 75 13.67 -10.50 6.52
N VAL A 76 13.81 -10.07 5.27
CA VAL A 76 14.28 -8.74 4.89
C VAL A 76 13.38 -8.17 3.80
N PHE A 77 13.07 -6.88 3.89
CA PHE A 77 12.50 -6.08 2.83
C PHE A 77 13.61 -5.63 1.90
N VAL A 78 13.53 -5.95 0.61
CA VAL A 78 14.60 -5.66 -0.35
C VAL A 78 14.06 -4.81 -1.48
N TRP A 79 14.80 -3.76 -1.80
CA TRP A 79 14.64 -3.00 -3.02
C TRP A 79 16.00 -2.81 -3.69
N LYS A 80 16.18 -3.38 -4.89
CA LYS A 80 17.45 -3.38 -5.63
C LYS A 80 18.64 -3.84 -4.76
N LYS A 81 19.51 -2.92 -4.33
CA LYS A 81 20.70 -3.17 -3.50
C LYS A 81 20.49 -2.81 -2.03
N GLU A 82 19.35 -2.23 -1.68
CA GLU A 82 19.01 -1.87 -0.32
C GLU A 82 18.17 -2.97 0.32
N GLU A 83 18.50 -3.29 1.57
CA GLU A 83 17.74 -4.23 2.38
C GLU A 83 17.50 -3.66 3.78
N VAL A 84 16.29 -3.87 4.28
CA VAL A 84 15.87 -3.47 5.62
C VAL A 84 15.36 -4.72 6.32
N PRO A 85 15.82 -5.02 7.54
CA PRO A 85 15.32 -6.18 8.28
C PRO A 85 13.84 -6.03 8.60
N VAL A 86 13.09 -7.12 8.41
CA VAL A 86 11.70 -7.23 8.89
C VAL A 86 11.78 -7.43 10.40
N THR A 87 11.79 -6.32 11.15
CA THR A 87 11.70 -6.35 12.60
C THR A 87 10.24 -6.56 13.02
N PRO A 88 9.98 -7.11 14.22
CA PRO A 88 8.61 -7.27 14.72
C PRO A 88 7.84 -5.95 14.77
N GLU A 89 8.51 -4.82 15.02
CA GLU A 89 7.90 -3.49 14.97
C GLU A 89 7.42 -3.11 13.56
N ARG A 90 8.23 -3.36 12.52
CA ARG A 90 7.84 -3.09 11.13
C ARG A 90 6.76 -4.03 10.64
N GLU A 91 6.81 -5.29 11.05
CA GLU A 91 5.75 -6.25 10.72
C GLU A 91 4.43 -5.84 11.38
N ARG A 92 4.47 -5.42 12.64
CA ARG A 92 3.29 -4.90 13.34
C ARG A 92 2.74 -3.65 12.66
N ALA A 93 3.60 -2.67 12.33
CA ALA A 93 3.18 -1.47 11.63
C ALA A 93 2.53 -1.78 10.26
N LEU A 94 3.07 -2.77 9.53
CA LEU A 94 2.51 -3.20 8.25
C LEU A 94 1.15 -3.88 8.42
N ALA A 95 0.99 -4.69 9.47
CA ALA A 95 -0.28 -5.34 9.80
C ALA A 95 -1.34 -4.30 10.24
N GLU A 96 -0.97 -3.35 11.10
CA GLU A 96 -1.83 -2.24 11.53
C GLU A 96 -2.26 -1.38 10.32
N PHE A 97 -1.32 -1.06 9.43
CA PHE A 97 -1.59 -0.35 8.19
C PHE A 97 -2.57 -1.12 7.27
N ALA A 98 -2.34 -2.41 7.06
CA ALA A 98 -3.21 -3.23 6.21
C ALA A 98 -4.63 -3.35 6.78
N LEU A 99 -4.76 -3.47 8.11
CA LEU A 99 -6.03 -3.55 8.81
C LEU A 99 -6.78 -2.21 8.76
N GLU A 100 -6.09 -1.10 9.01
CA GLU A 100 -6.64 0.25 8.91
C GLU A 100 -7.12 0.55 7.48
N LEU A 101 -6.29 0.25 6.48
CA LEU A 101 -6.64 0.42 5.07
C LEU A 101 -7.87 -0.41 4.71
N SER A 102 -7.90 -1.70 5.09
CA SER A 102 -9.04 -2.57 4.80
C SER A 102 -10.32 -2.08 5.47
N ALA A 103 -10.24 -1.58 6.70
CA ALA A 103 -11.39 -1.00 7.40
C ALA A 103 -11.95 0.23 6.65
N HIS A 104 -11.08 1.12 6.18
CA HIS A 104 -11.50 2.29 5.39
C HIS A 104 -12.09 1.90 4.03
N LEU A 105 -11.54 0.88 3.37
CA LEU A 105 -12.09 0.41 2.10
C LEU A 105 -13.46 -0.26 2.26
N LEU A 106 -13.65 -1.07 3.31
CA LEU A 106 -14.94 -1.71 3.61
C LEU A 106 -16.01 -0.71 4.04
N ALA A 107 -15.63 0.35 4.77
CA ALA A 107 -16.56 1.40 5.18
C ALA A 107 -17.13 2.22 4.00
N HIS A 108 -16.52 2.12 2.82
CA HIS A 108 -16.88 2.89 1.63
C HIS A 108 -17.07 2.01 0.38
N ALA A 109 -17.23 0.69 0.56
CA ALA A 109 -17.62 -0.28 -0.46
C ALA A 109 -19.14 -0.31 -0.62
#